data_AF-A0AAV9RLW8-F1
#
_entry.id   AF-A0AAV9RLW8-F1
#
_cell.length_a   1.000
_cell.length_b   1.000
_cell.length_c   1.000
_cell.angle_alpha   90.00
_cell.angle_beta   90.00
_cell.angle_gamma   90.00
#
_symmetry.space_group_name_H-M   'P 1'
#
loop_
_entity.id
_entity.type
_entity.pdbx_description
1 polymer ?
#
loop_
_entity_poly.entity_id
_entity_poly.type
_entity_poly.pdbx_seq_one_letter_code
_entity_poly.pdbx_strand_id
1 'polypeptide(L)'
;MYPPSMIATGSVGAAICGLQLDSADHSQWGDSLTDLLAKITNTEVDVLKECQEQIERVLESSLREGRQQQQQQQQQTQRGPSGKGLDEQDQSSTPTDVRDVNL
;
A
#
# COMPACT_ATOMS: atom_id res chain seq x y z
N MET A 1 5.20 3.59 20.46
CA MET A 1 4.05 3.89 19.57
C MET A 1 4.41 5.14 18.78
N TYR A 2 4.31 5.10 17.45
CA TYR A 2 4.69 6.22 16.58
C TYR A 2 3.54 7.25 16.46
N PRO A 3 3.82 8.56 16.53
CA PRO A 3 2.79 9.58 16.30
C PRO A 3 2.35 9.60 14.82
N PRO A 4 1.13 10.09 14.50
CA PRO A 4 0.62 10.11 13.13
C PRO A 4 1.56 10.80 12.12
N SER A 5 2.23 11.88 12.55
CA SER A 5 3.24 12.58 11.73
C SER A 5 4.42 11.68 11.36
N MET A 6 4.93 10.89 12.31
CA MET A 6 6.05 9.97 12.06
C MET A 6 5.65 8.82 11.15
N ILE A 7 4.42 8.30 11.28
CA ILE A 7 3.90 7.27 10.38
C ILE A 7 3.76 7.82 8.95
N ALA A 8 3.21 9.03 8.81
CA ALA A 8 3.07 9.68 7.52
C ALA A 8 4.43 9.88 6.84
N THR A 9 5.41 10.40 7.60
CA THR A 9 6.77 10.59 7.13
C THR A 9 7.47 9.28 6.78
N GLY A 10 7.41 8.26 7.65
CA GLY A 10 7.98 6.94 7.38
C GLY A 10 7.37 6.28 6.15
N SER A 11 6.08 6.52 5.89
CA SER A 11 5.40 6.03 4.67
C SER A 11 5.92 6.74 3.41
N VAL A 12 6.20 8.05 3.49
CA VAL A 12 6.82 8.80 2.39
C VAL A 12 8.24 8.29 2.11
N GLY A 13 9.03 8.05 3.16
CA GLY A 13 10.38 7.47 3.04
C GLY A 13 10.35 6.12 2.34
N ALA A 14 9.50 5.19 2.81
CA ALA A 14 9.32 3.87 2.21
C ALA A 14 8.88 3.95 0.74
N ALA A 15 7.95 4.86 0.41
CA ALA A 15 7.49 5.04 -0.97
C ALA A 15 8.60 5.52 -1.90
N ILE A 16 9.41 6.50 -1.48
CA ILE A 16 10.52 7.02 -2.28
C ILE A 16 11.58 5.94 -2.49
N CYS A 17 11.91 5.16 -1.45
CA CYS A 17 12.79 4.00 -1.57
C CYS A 17 12.27 2.96 -2.58
N GLY A 18 10.97 2.67 -2.56
CA GLY A 18 10.34 1.68 -3.46
C GLY A 18 10.17 2.13 -4.91
N LEU A 19 9.98 3.43 -5.17
CA LEU A 19 9.71 3.98 -6.50
C LEU A 19 10.95 4.06 -7.42
N GLN A 20 12.16 3.80 -6.91
CA GLN A 20 13.41 3.80 -7.68
C GLN A 20 13.58 5.04 -8.57
N LEU A 21 13.17 6.22 -8.09
CA LEU A 21 13.39 7.50 -8.78
C LEU A 21 14.91 7.64 -9.06
N ASP A 22 15.26 7.74 -10.35
CA ASP A 22 16.54 7.35 -10.96
C ASP A 22 17.86 7.69 -10.20
N SER A 23 18.40 6.68 -9.52
CA SER A 23 19.71 6.07 -9.82
C SER A 23 20.96 6.97 -10.03
N ALA A 24 21.33 7.82 -9.06
CA ALA A 24 22.73 8.07 -8.64
C ALA A 24 22.84 9.19 -7.59
N ASP A 25 21.99 10.21 -7.69
CA ASP A 25 22.03 11.41 -6.84
C ASP A 25 21.14 11.27 -5.58
N HIS A 26 20.37 10.18 -5.51
CA HIS A 26 19.27 10.05 -4.57
C HIS A 26 19.57 9.32 -3.26
N SER A 27 20.71 8.62 -3.13
CA SER A 27 21.17 8.21 -1.80
C SER A 27 21.34 9.43 -0.90
N GLN A 28 21.88 10.52 -1.48
CA GLN A 28 22.01 11.81 -0.79
C GLN A 28 20.64 12.47 -0.59
N TRP A 29 19.73 12.40 -1.56
CA TRP A 29 18.39 12.98 -1.43
C TRP A 29 17.52 12.26 -0.39
N GLY A 30 17.56 10.93 -0.33
CA GLY A 30 16.81 10.11 0.62
C GLY A 30 17.28 10.35 2.06
N ASP A 31 18.58 10.37 2.29
CA ASP A 31 19.14 10.73 3.60
C ASP A 31 18.81 12.20 3.95
N SER A 32 19.02 13.14 3.01
CA SER A 32 18.69 14.56 3.23
C SER A 32 17.20 14.82 3.49
N LEU A 33 16.32 14.06 2.85
CA LEU A 33 14.88 14.16 3.04
C LEU A 33 14.47 13.58 4.39
N THR A 34 15.07 12.46 4.80
CA THR A 34 14.84 11.88 6.13
C THR A 34 15.31 12.86 7.22
N ASP A 35 16.47 13.49 7.05
CA ASP A 35 16.97 14.54 7.93
C ASP A 35 16.04 15.76 7.99
N LEU A 36 15.54 16.21 6.83
CA LEU A 36 14.60 17.33 6.75
C LEU A 36 13.29 17.01 7.45
N LEU A 37 12.73 15.83 7.19
CA LEU A 37 11.46 15.42 7.77
C LEU A 37 11.59 15.21 9.28
N ALA A 38 12.69 14.64 9.75
CA ALA A 38 13.02 14.52 11.16
C ALA A 38 13.01 15.89 11.86
N LYS A 39 13.58 16.93 11.21
CA LYS A 39 13.50 18.32 11.71
C LYS A 39 12.07 18.87 11.71
N ILE A 40 11.29 18.65 10.65
CA ILE A 40 9.90 19.13 10.54
C ILE A 40 9.02 18.50 11.62
N THR A 41 9.18 17.20 11.87
CA THR A 41 8.37 16.46 12.85
C THR A 41 8.92 16.54 14.26
N ASN A 42 10.07 17.20 14.46
CA ASN A 42 10.81 17.25 15.72
C ASN A 42 11.06 15.83 16.29
N THR A 43 11.60 14.96 15.44
CA THR A 43 11.91 13.56 15.74
C THR A 43 13.36 13.25 15.43
N GLU A 44 13.91 12.22 16.06
CA GLU A 44 15.24 11.73 15.74
C GLU A 44 15.24 10.98 14.40
N VAL A 45 16.33 11.12 13.64
CA VAL A 45 16.50 10.48 12.33
C VAL A 45 16.48 8.97 12.47
N ASP A 46 17.15 8.42 13.49
CA ASP A 46 17.22 6.98 13.72
C ASP A 46 15.84 6.38 14.01
N VAL A 47 15.04 7.05 14.84
CA VAL A 47 13.66 6.62 15.16
C VAL A 47 12.76 6.69 13.92
N LEU A 48 12.99 7.68 13.05
CA LEU A 48 12.26 7.80 11.80
C LEU A 48 12.64 6.69 10.80
N LYS A 49 13.93 6.32 10.72
CA LYS A 49 14.41 5.18 9.94
C LYS A 49 13.83 3.86 10.45
N GLU A 50 13.81 3.65 11.77
CA GLU A 50 13.15 2.47 12.36
C GLU A 50 11.65 2.41 12.01
N CYS A 51 10.97 3.55 12.04
CA CYS A 51 9.56 3.65 11.66
C CYS A 51 9.36 3.27 10.19
N GLN A 52 10.20 3.79 9.28
CA GLN A 52 10.18 3.42 7.87
C GLN A 52 10.38 1.92 7.68
N GLU A 53 11.42 1.33 8.27
CA GLU A 53 11.69 -0.10 8.12
C GLU A 53 10.55 -0.96 8.68
N GLN A 54 9.89 -0.51 9.76
CA GLN A 54 8.73 -1.21 10.30
C GLN A 54 7.54 -1.18 9.32
N ILE A 55 7.30 -0.05 8.67
CA ILE A 55 6.27 0.09 7.63
C ILE A 55 6.58 -0.85 6.46
N GLU A 56 7.83 -0.93 6.01
CA GLU A 56 8.26 -1.82 4.94
C GLU A 56 8.05 -3.31 5.29
N ARG A 57 8.37 -3.72 6.52
CA ARG A 57 8.11 -5.10 7.00
C ARG A 57 6.61 -5.44 7.02
N VAL A 58 5.77 -4.52 7.48
CA VAL A 58 4.31 -4.71 7.50
C VAL A 58 3.75 -4.78 6.09
N LEU A 59 4.25 -3.93 5.19
CA LEU A 59 3.88 -3.95 3.77
C LEU A 59 4.26 -5.29 3.13
N GLU A 60 5.46 -5.80 3.39
CA GLU A 60 5.90 -7.10 2.87
C GLU A 60 4.99 -8.24 3.35
N SER A 61 4.65 -8.28 4.64
CA SER A 61 3.70 -9.28 5.19
C SER A 61 2.35 -9.17 4.50
N SER A 62 1.83 -7.94 4.37
CA SER A 62 0.52 -7.66 3.77
C SER A 62 0.46 -8.10 2.31
N LEU A 63 1.52 -7.87 1.53
CA LEU A 63 1.63 -8.32 0.14
C LEU A 63 1.70 -9.86 0.04
N ARG A 64 2.43 -10.52 0.95
CA ARG A 64 2.51 -11.99 1.01
C ARG A 64 1.15 -12.60 1.34
N GLU A 65 0.46 -12.05 2.34
CA GLU A 65 -0.89 -12.47 2.75
C GLU A 65 -1.91 -12.26 1.63
N GLY A 66 -1.89 -11.08 0.98
CA GLY A 66 -2.77 -10.79 -0.16
C GLY A 66 -2.59 -11.78 -1.32
N ARG A 67 -1.34 -12.14 -1.63
CA ARG A 67 -1.05 -13.17 -2.65
C ARG A 67 -1.57 -14.56 -2.25
N GLN A 68 -1.47 -14.94 -0.97
CA GLN A 68 -1.99 -16.22 -0.49
C GLN A 68 -3.51 -16.28 -0.54
N GLN A 69 -4.21 -15.21 -0.15
CA GLN A 69 -5.66 -15.11 -0.24
C GLN A 69 -6.14 -15.21 -1.69
N GLN A 70 -5.45 -14.54 -2.62
CA GLN A 70 -5.78 -14.60 -4.04
C GLN A 70 -5.63 -16.02 -4.63
N GLN A 71 -4.60 -16.76 -4.23
CA GLN A 71 -4.42 -18.16 -4.64
C GLN A 71 -5.49 -19.10 -4.06
N GLN A 72 -5.95 -18.86 -2.83
CA GLN A 72 -7.04 -19.64 -2.22
C GLN A 72 -8.38 -19.40 -2.91
N GLN A 73 -8.70 -18.15 -3.29
CA GLN A 73 -9.91 -17.85 -4.07
C GLN A 73 -9.89 -18.51 -5.45
N GLN A 74 -8.75 -18.50 -6.16
CA GLN A 74 -8.64 -19.17 -7.46
C GLN A 74 -8.84 -20.70 -7.36
N GLN A 75 -8.42 -21.34 -6.25
CA GLN A 75 -8.65 -22.77 -6.03
C GLN A 75 -10.10 -23.11 -5.65
N GLN A 76 -10.86 -22.19 -5.06
CA GLN A 76 -12.29 -22.39 -4.78
C GLN A 76 -13.16 -22.25 -6.04
N THR A 77 -12.78 -21.38 -6.99
CA THR A 77 -13.50 -21.24 -8.27
C THR A 77 -13.38 -22.48 -9.17
N GLN A 78 -12.36 -23.33 -9.00
CA GLN A 78 -12.23 -24.59 -9.77
C GLN A 78 -12.94 -25.81 -9.17
N ARG A 79 -13.51 -25.72 -7.96
CA ARG A 79 -14.11 -26.88 -7.25
C ARG A 79 -15.63 -26.85 -7.09
N GLY A 80 -16.32 -25.92 -7.74
CA GLY A 80 -17.80 -25.85 -7.79
C GLY A 80 -18.35 -26.43 -9.10
N PRO A 81 -19.47 -27.18 -9.09
CA PRO A 81 -20.04 -27.76 -10.29
C PRO A 81 -20.54 -26.66 -11.24
N SER A 82 -20.21 -26.83 -12.52
CA SER A 82 -20.64 -26.07 -13.71
C SER A 82 -21.87 -25.16 -13.54
N GLY A 83 -21.72 -23.87 -13.90
CA GLY A 83 -22.82 -23.10 -14.47
C GLY A 83 -22.88 -21.61 -14.17
N LYS A 84 -22.58 -20.81 -15.21
CA LYS A 84 -23.02 -19.43 -15.49
C LYS A 84 -22.18 -18.27 -14.94
N GLY A 85 -21.76 -17.43 -15.90
CA GLY A 85 -21.68 -15.97 -15.72
C GLY A 85 -20.28 -15.41 -15.50
N LEU A 86 -19.48 -15.32 -16.56
CA LEU A 86 -18.54 -14.21 -16.67
C LEU A 86 -19.38 -12.95 -16.88
N ASP A 87 -19.48 -12.08 -15.86
CA ASP A 87 -19.73 -10.63 -15.92
C ASP A 87 -20.22 -10.15 -14.54
N GLU A 88 -19.31 -10.00 -13.58
CA GLU A 88 -19.57 -9.13 -12.42
C GLU A 88 -18.22 -8.60 -11.88
N GLN A 89 -17.37 -8.19 -12.80
CA GLN A 89 -16.18 -7.42 -12.49
C GLN A 89 -16.53 -5.95 -12.81
N ASP A 90 -16.41 -5.10 -11.79
CA ASP A 90 -16.39 -3.63 -11.88
C ASP A 90 -17.75 -2.90 -11.93
N GLN A 91 -18.39 -2.75 -10.77
CA GLN A 91 -19.32 -1.65 -10.53
C GLN A 91 -19.07 -1.08 -9.13
N SER A 92 -18.30 0.01 -9.04
CA SER A 92 -18.34 0.89 -7.88
C SER A 92 -19.72 1.59 -7.84
N SER A 93 -20.75 0.90 -7.37
CA SER A 93 -22.08 1.51 -7.26
C SER A 93 -22.07 2.47 -6.07
N THR A 94 -21.91 3.75 -6.40
CA THR A 94 -22.24 4.82 -5.45
C THR A 94 -23.75 4.85 -5.23
N PRO A 95 -24.25 5.38 -4.10
CA PRO A 95 -25.66 5.25 -3.70
C PRO A 95 -26.71 5.85 -4.65
N THR A 96 -26.29 6.51 -5.72
CA THR A 96 -27.15 7.17 -6.73
C THR A 96 -27.32 6.37 -8.02
N ASP A 97 -26.80 5.16 -8.08
CA ASP A 97 -26.79 4.34 -9.29
C ASP A 97 -28.19 3.72 -9.54
N VAL A 98 -28.97 4.33 -10.43
CA VAL A 98 -30.35 3.94 -10.73
C VAL A 98 -30.35 2.82 -11.78
N ARG A 99 -30.80 1.62 -11.40
CA ARG A 99 -30.68 0.41 -12.23
C ARG A 99 -31.95 -0.03 -12.96
N ASP A 100 -33.08 0.62 -12.72
CA ASP A 100 -34.35 0.24 -13.34
C ASP A 100 -35.06 1.43 -13.96
N VAL A 101 -34.98 1.54 -15.29
CA VAL A 101 -35.94 2.27 -16.12
C VAL A 101 -36.65 1.24 -17.00
N ASN A 102 -37.90 0.92 -16.67
CA ASN A 102 -38.76 0.11 -17.51
C ASN A 102 -39.60 1.07 -18.37
N LEU A 103 -39.48 0.99 -19.70
CA LEU A 103 -40.14 1.87 -20.66
C LEU A 103 -41.41 1.22 -21.21
#